data_AF-A0A8J8GY76-F1
#
_entry.id   AF-A0A8J8GY76-F1
#
_cell.length_a   1.000
_cell.length_b   1.000
_cell.length_c   1.000
_cell.angle_alpha   90.00
_cell.angle_beta   90.00
_cell.angle_gamma   90.00
#
_symmetry.space_group_name_H-M   'P 1'
#
loop_
_entity.id
_entity.type
_entity.pdbx_description
1 polymer ?
#
loop_
_entity_poly.entity_id
_entity_poly.type
_entity_poly.pdbx_seq_one_letter_code
_entity_poly.pdbx_strand_id
1 'polypeptide(L)' 'MSQAHESTPVRPQPAQGLALVLGAGGAAGQAWQIGVIAGLAEAGLDLTRAADLVIGTSSGSTTAAWVRSGTSPA' A
#
# COMPACT_ATOMS: atom_id res chain seq x y z
N MET A 1 24.12 18.76 -41.71
CA MET A 1 23.95 18.78 -40.24
C MET A 1 22.60 18.14 -39.93
N SER A 2 22.62 16.85 -39.55
CA SER A 2 21.42 16.03 -39.33
C SER A 2 20.94 16.25 -37.90
N GLN A 3 19.73 16.79 -37.73
CA GLN A 3 19.13 17.01 -36.41
C GLN A 3 18.72 15.67 -35.79
N ALA A 4 19.30 15.32 -34.65
CA ALA A 4 18.91 14.16 -33.86
C ALA A 4 17.56 14.45 -33.18
N HIS A 5 16.56 13.60 -33.43
CA HIS A 5 15.30 13.57 -32.68
C HIS A 5 15.58 13.08 -31.26
N GLU A 6 15.61 14.00 -30.30
CA GLU A 6 15.67 13.67 -28.88
C GLU A 6 14.28 13.17 -28.46
N SER A 7 14.17 11.87 -28.21
CA SER A 7 12.91 11.23 -27.78
C SER A 7 12.70 11.54 -26.30
N THR A 8 11.65 12.30 -25.99
CA THR A 8 11.26 12.61 -24.61
C THR A 8 11.00 11.31 -23.84
N PRO A 9 11.62 11.08 -22.67
CA PRO A 9 11.33 9.88 -21.89
C PRO A 9 9.91 9.95 -21.36
N VAL A 10 9.09 8.95 -21.71
CA VAL A 10 7.76 8.75 -21.10
C VAL A 10 7.97 8.42 -19.63
N ARG A 11 7.63 9.37 -18.74
CA ARG A 11 7.49 9.04 -17.32
C ARG A 11 6.34 8.03 -17.19
N PRO A 12 6.51 6.93 -16.45
CA PRO A 12 5.39 6.06 -16.12
C PRO A 12 4.31 6.93 -15.46
N GLN A 13 3.14 7.03 -16.09
CA GLN A 13 1.97 7.58 -15.45
C GLN A 13 1.72 6.68 -14.22
N PRO A 14 1.64 7.20 -12.98
CA PRO A 14 1.24 6.35 -11.87
C PRO A 14 -0.10 5.73 -12.27
N ALA A 15 -0.16 4.39 -12.24
CA ALA A 15 -1.42 3.69 -12.43
C ALA A 15 -2.43 4.30 -11.45
N GLN A 16 -3.68 4.44 -11.89
CA GLN A 16 -4.81 4.90 -11.07
C GLN A 16 -5.09 3.88 -9.96
N GLY A 17 -4.16 3.74 -9.00
CA GLY A 17 -4.10 2.63 -8.06
C GLY A 17 -3.77 3.10 -6.64
N LEU A 18 -4.23 2.35 -5.66
CA LEU A 18 -4.10 2.69 -4.24
C LEU A 18 -2.83 2.08 -3.65
N ALA A 19 -2.00 2.94 -3.04
CA ALA A 19 -0.85 2.50 -2.24
C ALA A 19 -1.17 2.61 -0.74
N LEU A 20 -1.05 1.50 -0.01
CA LEU A 20 -1.11 1.46 1.45
C LEU A 20 0.31 1.49 2.02
N VAL A 21 0.63 2.54 2.78
CA VAL A 21 1.96 2.73 3.38
C VAL A 21 1.86 2.66 4.91
N LEU A 22 2.59 1.73 5.51
CA LEU A 22 2.52 1.37 6.92
C LEU A 22 3.86 1.64 7.61
N GLY A 23 3.88 2.66 8.47
CA GLY A 23 5.06 3.07 9.22
C GLY A 23 5.44 2.14 10.37
N ALA A 24 6.62 2.37 10.93
CA ALA A 24 7.05 1.75 12.18
C ALA A 24 6.26 2.29 13.38
N GLY A 25 6.15 1.50 14.45
CA GLY A 25 5.45 1.90 15.68
C GLY A 25 5.42 0.84 16.78
N GLY A 26 6.25 -0.21 16.68
CA GLY A 26 6.26 -1.32 17.62
C GLY A 26 4.92 -2.06 17.69
N ALA A 27 4.68 -2.78 18.79
CA ALA A 27 3.46 -3.56 18.99
C ALA A 27 2.19 -2.67 19.01
N ALA A 28 2.25 -1.50 19.66
CA ALA A 28 1.13 -0.58 19.74
C ALA A 28 0.76 0.00 18.36
N GLY A 29 1.75 0.40 17.57
CA GLY A 29 1.53 0.87 16.20
C GLY A 29 0.97 -0.22 15.29
N GLN A 30 1.45 -1.46 15.42
CA GLN A 30 0.89 -2.60 14.70
C GLN A 30 -0.58 -2.82 15.03
N ALA A 31 -0.93 -2.88 16.32
CA ALA A 31 -2.30 -3.07 16.77
C ALA A 31 -3.22 -1.95 16.28
N TRP A 32 -2.75 -0.70 16.34
CA TRP A 32 -3.50 0.45 15.82
C TRP A 32 -3.75 0.33 14.31
N GLN A 33 -2.73 -0.01 13.51
CA GLN A 33 -2.87 -0.19 12.06
C GLN A 33 -3.88 -1.29 11.72
N ILE A 34 -3.82 -2.43 12.41
CA ILE A 34 -4.77 -3.54 12.22
C ILE A 34 -6.20 -3.09 12.53
N GLY A 35 -6.41 -2.39 13.64
CA GLY A 35 -7.74 -1.87 14.00
C GLY A 35 -8.29 -0.87 12.98
N VAL A 36 -7.45 0.03 12.46
CA VAL A 36 -7.83 0.95 11.38
C VAL A 36 -8.24 0.19 10.12
N ILE A 37 -7.46 -0.82 9.71
CA ILE A 37 -7.76 -1.62 8.51
C ILE A 37 -9.06 -2.41 8.68
N ALA A 38 -9.27 -3.02 9.85
CA ALA A 38 -10.51 -3.73 10.17
C ALA A 38 -11.72 -2.79 10.14
N GLY A 39 -11.65 -1.63 10.81
CA GLY A 39 -12.75 -0.66 10.80
C GLY A 39 -13.04 -0.07 9.42
N LEU A 40 -12.04 0.10 8.56
CA LEU A 40 -12.25 0.50 7.17
C LEU A 40 -12.96 -0.61 6.38
N ALA A 41 -12.61 -1.87 6.60
CA ALA A 41 -13.29 -3.01 5.97
C ALA A 41 -14.76 -3.10 6.41
N GLU A 42 -15.03 -2.92 7.71
CA GLU A 42 -16.40 -2.84 8.25
C GLU A 42 -17.21 -1.68 7.63
N ALA A 43 -16.54 -0.57 7.32
CA ALA A 43 -17.13 0.57 6.62
C ALA A 43 -17.26 0.39 5.09
N GLY A 44 -16.87 -0.77 4.54
CA GLY A 44 -16.99 -1.11 3.13
C GLY A 44 -15.75 -0.82 2.28
N LEU A 45 -14.63 -0.40 2.88
CA LEU A 45 -13.34 -0.24 2.21
C LEU A 45 -12.35 -1.33 2.64
N ASP A 46 -12.38 -2.46 1.95
CA ASP A 46 -11.42 -3.54 2.18
C ASP A 46 -10.06 -3.23 1.53
N LEU A 47 -9.13 -2.70 2.33
CA LEU A 47 -7.76 -2.40 1.89
C LEU A 47 -6.94 -3.65 1.54
N THR A 48 -7.32 -4.85 1.98
CA THR A 48 -6.65 -6.10 1.57
C THR A 48 -6.90 -6.42 0.09
N ARG A 49 -7.98 -5.87 -0.48
CA ARG A 49 -8.38 -6.02 -1.89
C ARG A 49 -8.13 -4.77 -2.70
N ALA A 50 -8.36 -3.59 -2.12
CA ALA A 50 -8.27 -2.32 -2.83
C ALA A 50 -6.83 -1.83 -3.06
N ALA A 51 -5.87 -2.21 -2.21
CA ALA A 51 -4.49 -1.76 -2.35
C ALA A 51 -3.72 -2.55 -3.40
N ASP A 52 -3.30 -1.86 -4.47
CA ASP A 52 -2.43 -2.41 -5.52
C ASP A 52 -0.98 -2.53 -5.06
N LEU A 53 -0.57 -1.63 -4.16
CA LEU A 53 0.76 -1.57 -3.60
C LEU A 53 0.68 -1.49 -2.07
N VAL A 54 1.44 -2.32 -1.38
CA VAL A 54 1.56 -2.29 0.09
C VAL A 54 3.03 -2.17 0.47
N ILE A 55 3.37 -1.12 1.22
CA ILE A 55 4.72 -0.83 1.70
C ILE A 55 4.68 -0.80 3.22
N GLY A 56 5.59 -1.52 3.88
CA GLY A 56 5.66 -1.58 5.33
C GLY A 56 7.09 -1.53 5.85
N THR A 57 7.33 -0.80 6.95
CA THR A 57 8.63 -0.76 7.65
C THR A 57 8.50 -1.15 9.12
N SER A 58 9.43 -1.97 9.63
CA SER A 58 9.42 -2.47 11.02
C SER A 58 8.08 -3.14 11.37
N SER A 59 7.37 -2.72 12.42
CA SER A 59 6.04 -3.24 12.74
C SER A 59 5.05 -3.15 11.57
N GLY A 60 5.19 -2.14 10.71
CA GLY A 60 4.40 -1.98 9.51
C GLY A 60 4.70 -3.02 8.43
N SER A 61 5.90 -3.64 8.40
CA SER A 61 6.18 -4.76 7.47
C SER A 61 5.44 -6.03 7.87
N THR A 62 5.29 -6.28 9.17
CA THR A 62 4.42 -7.36 9.67
C THR A 62 2.96 -7.10 9.33
N THR A 63 2.46 -5.88 9.53
CA THR A 63 1.09 -5.52 9.12
C THR A 63 0.91 -5.67 7.61
N ALA A 64 1.88 -5.22 6.79
CA ALA A 64 1.86 -5.36 5.34
C ALA A 64 1.81 -6.84 4.90
N ALA A 65 2.59 -7.71 5.56
CA ALA A 65 2.55 -9.14 5.32
C ALA A 65 1.19 -9.74 5.67
N TRP A 66 0.59 -9.33 6.79
CA TRP A 66 -0.76 -9.74 7.17
C TRP A 66 -1.81 -9.28 6.15
N VAL A 67 -1.78 -8.02 5.71
CA VAL A 67 -2.67 -7.49 4.66
C VAL A 67 -2.62 -8.34 3.38
N ARG A 68 -1.45 -8.89 3.03
CA ARG A 68 -1.25 -9.73 1.83
C ARG A 68 -1.37 -11.24 2.09
N SER A 69 -1.65 -11.65 3.33
CA SER A 69 -1.76 -13.07 3.71
C SER A 69 -3.02 -13.75 3.20
N GLY A 70 -4.01 -12.98 2.73
CA GLY A 70 -5.33 -13.48 2.37
C GLY A 70 -6.26 -13.69 3.57
N THR A 71 -5.82 -13.32 4.79
CA THR A 71 -6.65 -13.30 5.99
C THR A 71 -7.68 -12.18 5.88
N SER A 72 -8.94 -12.49 6.20
CA SER A 72 -9.98 -11.46 6.27
C SER A 72 -9.67 -10.47 7.40
N PRO A 73 -9.83 -9.15 7.16
CA PRO A 73 -9.65 -8.14 8.19
C PRO A 73 -10.80 -8.11 9.21
N ALA A 74 -11.91 -8.81 8.95
CA ALA A 74 -13.07 -9.01 9.82
C ALA A 74 -13.57 -10.47 9.77
#